data_AF-A0A9P3UXR2-F1
#
_entry.id   AF-A0A9P3UXR2-F1
#
_cell.length_a   1.000
_cell.length_b   1.000
_cell.length_c   1.000
_cell.angle_alpha   90.00
_cell.angle_beta   90.00
_cell.angle_gamma   90.00
#
_symmetry.space_group_name_H-M   'P 1'
#
loop_
_entity.id
_entity.type
_entity.pdbx_description
1 polymer ?
#
loop_
_entity_poly.entity_id
_entity_poly.type
_entity_poly.pdbx_seq_one_letter_code
_entity_poly.pdbx_strand_id
1 'polypeptide(L)'
;MAIRWITALTFVAAAFSLLLAPVAHSAVGTFPVPQSPCNLPTDRSLIFWQRTPGMPDHARFISESDVYNCRPTLETWSAGLPTGPGNCSKIAWSTDNPSYVPNQIPSPPLKKIIAQVGDC
;
A
#
# COMPACT_ATOMS: atom_id res chain seq x y z
N MET A 1 11.88 -64.52 42.76
CA MET A 1 10.76 -65.25 43.41
C MET A 1 10.38 -64.50 44.67
N ALA A 2 9.20 -63.87 44.70
CA ALA A 2 8.33 -63.69 45.86
C ALA A 2 7.26 -62.63 45.50
N ILE A 3 6.03 -63.11 45.43
CA ILE A 3 4.78 -62.38 45.13
C ILE A 3 4.11 -62.11 46.50
N ARG A 4 3.14 -61.17 46.51
CA ARG A 4 1.90 -61.13 47.35
C ARG A 4 1.88 -60.07 48.46
N TRP A 5 0.84 -59.27 48.76
CA TRP A 5 -0.41 -58.78 48.12
C TRP A 5 -0.96 -57.63 49.03
N ILE A 6 -1.58 -56.61 48.42
CA ILE A 6 -2.76 -55.76 48.78
C ILE A 6 -3.11 -55.42 50.25
N THR A 7 -3.39 -54.12 50.50
CA THR A 7 -4.63 -53.52 51.09
C THR A 7 -4.44 -52.00 51.24
N ALA A 8 -5.37 -51.06 51.12
CA ALA A 8 -6.70 -50.88 50.55
C ALA A 8 -7.03 -49.36 50.67
N LEU A 9 -7.92 -48.84 49.80
CA LEU A 9 -8.82 -47.66 49.94
C LEU A 9 -8.35 -46.44 50.78
N THR A 10 -8.43 -45.20 50.25
CA THR A 10 -9.70 -44.48 50.09
C THR A 10 -9.68 -43.48 48.93
N PHE A 11 -10.72 -43.54 48.09
CA PHE A 11 -11.09 -42.50 47.13
C PHE A 11 -11.59 -41.25 47.86
N VAL A 12 -11.00 -40.10 47.56
CA VAL A 12 -11.64 -38.80 47.77
C VAL A 12 -11.85 -38.17 46.39
N ALA A 13 -13.10 -38.19 45.94
CA ALA A 13 -13.54 -37.45 44.78
C ALA A 13 -13.58 -35.96 45.15
N ALA A 14 -12.78 -35.13 44.48
CA ALA A 14 -12.92 -33.67 44.52
C ALA A 14 -13.25 -33.18 43.11
N ALA A 15 -14.37 -32.47 43.05
CA ALA A 15 -15.09 -32.09 41.86
C ALA A 15 -14.45 -30.94 41.07
N PHE A 16 -14.72 -30.94 39.77
CA PHE A 16 -15.00 -29.78 38.91
C PHE A 16 -14.22 -28.48 39.13
N SER A 17 -13.44 -28.09 38.14
CA SER A 17 -13.49 -26.75 37.56
C SER A 17 -12.95 -26.79 36.12
N LEU A 18 -13.86 -26.87 35.15
CA LEU A 18 -13.57 -26.52 33.76
C LEU A 18 -13.32 -25.01 33.73
N LEU A 19 -12.05 -24.60 33.73
CA LEU A 19 -11.68 -23.22 33.41
C LEU A 19 -11.97 -23.00 31.93
N LEU A 20 -13.12 -22.40 31.64
CA LEU A 20 -13.39 -21.73 30.37
C LEU A 20 -12.32 -20.66 30.18
N ALA A 21 -11.35 -20.95 29.31
CA ALA A 21 -10.40 -19.94 28.86
C ALA A 21 -11.21 -18.82 28.17
N PRO A 22 -11.07 -17.55 28.58
CA PRO A 22 -11.69 -16.46 27.86
C PRO A 22 -11.04 -16.41 26.47
N VAL A 23 -11.89 -16.49 25.44
CA VAL A 23 -11.48 -16.23 24.06
C VAL A 23 -10.93 -14.80 24.04
N ALA A 24 -9.62 -14.66 23.93
CA ALA A 24 -8.99 -13.37 23.72
C ALA A 24 -9.50 -12.83 22.39
N HIS A 25 -10.49 -11.94 22.47
CA HIS A 25 -10.92 -11.15 21.34
C HIS A 25 -9.71 -10.27 20.99
N SER A 26 -9.05 -10.57 19.88
CA SER A 26 -8.03 -9.68 19.32
C SER A 26 -8.69 -8.32 19.16
N ALA A 27 -8.35 -7.37 20.04
CA ALA A 27 -8.67 -5.99 19.82
C ALA A 27 -8.03 -5.64 18.47
N VAL A 28 -8.87 -5.32 17.49
CA VAL A 28 -8.42 -4.69 16.24
C VAL A 28 -7.79 -3.38 16.70
N GLY A 29 -6.46 -3.38 16.84
CA GLY A 29 -5.71 -2.19 17.13
C GLY A 29 -5.92 -1.24 15.96
N THR A 30 -6.74 -0.22 16.15
CA THR A 30 -6.74 0.95 15.29
C THR A 30 -5.40 1.64 15.54
N PHE A 31 -4.38 1.23 14.78
CA PHE A 31 -3.14 1.98 14.72
C PHE A 31 -3.47 3.35 14.14
N PRO A 32 -3.14 4.47 14.82
CA PRO A 32 -3.28 5.77 14.21
C PRO A 32 -2.43 5.77 12.93
N VAL A 33 -3.07 6.03 11.79
CA VAL A 33 -2.35 6.29 10.54
C VAL A 33 -1.38 7.43 10.85
N PRO A 34 -0.06 7.26 10.65
CA PRO A 34 0.90 8.33 10.85
C PRO A 34 0.38 9.56 10.11
N GLN A 35 0.12 10.65 10.84
CA GLN A 35 -0.21 11.90 10.18
C GLN A 35 1.00 12.28 9.35
N SER A 36 0.80 12.45 8.04
CA SER A 36 1.80 13.06 7.16
C SER A 36 2.27 14.37 7.83
N PRO A 37 3.58 14.66 7.90
CA PRO A 37 4.08 15.89 8.51
C PRO A 37 3.54 17.15 7.81
N CYS A 38 3.00 16.99 6.60
CA CYS A 38 2.36 18.02 5.81
C CYS A 38 0.83 17.82 5.84
N ASN A 39 0.07 18.87 6.18
CA ASN A 39 -1.40 18.88 6.08
C ASN A 39 -1.80 19.05 4.61
N LEU A 40 -1.77 17.96 3.84
CA LEU A 40 -2.06 17.93 2.41
C LEU A 40 -3.10 16.83 2.07
N PRO A 41 -3.89 17.01 1.00
CA PRO A 41 -4.87 16.01 0.57
C PRO A 41 -4.19 14.73 0.09
N THR A 42 -4.79 13.59 0.37
CA THR A 42 -4.26 12.26 -0.01
C THR A 42 -5.36 11.33 -0.52
N ASP A 43 -6.54 11.87 -0.78
CA ASP A 43 -7.74 11.14 -1.20
C ASP A 43 -7.71 10.81 -2.69
N ARG A 44 -6.91 11.51 -3.48
CA ARG A 44 -6.77 11.27 -4.92
C ARG A 44 -5.37 10.77 -5.28
N SER A 45 -5.34 10.08 -6.43
CA SER A 45 -4.10 9.58 -7.03
C SER A 45 -3.92 10.15 -8.43
N LEU A 46 -2.66 10.44 -8.76
CA LEU A 46 -2.23 10.81 -10.11
C LEU A 46 -1.63 9.58 -10.80
N ILE A 47 -1.69 9.55 -12.12
CA ILE A 47 -0.91 8.63 -12.96
C ILE A 47 0.26 9.41 -13.52
N PHE A 48 1.47 8.92 -13.28
CA PHE A 48 2.68 9.37 -13.96
C PHE A 48 3.02 8.36 -15.04
N TRP A 49 3.10 8.81 -16.30
CA TRP A 49 3.46 8.01 -17.46
C TRP A 49 4.75 8.57 -18.07
N GLN A 50 5.63 7.69 -18.52
CA GLN A 50 6.92 8.08 -19.06
C GLN A 50 7.34 7.21 -20.25
N ARG A 51 7.86 7.90 -21.26
CA ARG A 51 8.61 7.36 -22.39
C ARG A 51 10.07 7.78 -22.29
N THR A 52 10.94 6.81 -22.50
CA THR A 52 12.38 7.01 -22.60
C THR A 52 12.90 6.21 -23.80
N PRO A 53 13.69 6.81 -24.71
CA PRO A 53 14.21 6.10 -25.88
C PRO A 53 14.92 4.79 -25.50
N GLY A 54 14.61 3.71 -26.22
CA GLY A 54 15.19 2.39 -25.99
C GLY A 54 14.57 1.58 -24.84
N MET A 55 13.57 2.13 -24.13
CA MET A 55 12.86 1.45 -23.05
C MET A 55 11.36 1.38 -23.35
N PRO A 56 10.64 0.33 -22.88
CA PRO A 56 9.19 0.32 -22.94
C PRO A 56 8.59 1.51 -22.15
N ASP A 57 7.54 2.10 -22.71
CA ASP A 57 6.73 3.09 -21.99
C ASP A 57 6.22 2.46 -20.68
N HIS A 58 6.23 3.23 -19.59
CA HIS A 58 5.82 2.77 -18.27
C HIS A 58 4.97 3.81 -17.56
N ALA A 59 4.16 3.38 -16.60
CA ALA A 59 3.38 4.24 -15.75
C ALA A 59 3.41 3.78 -14.29
N ARG A 60 2.96 4.65 -13.40
CA ARG A 60 2.72 4.32 -11.99
C ARG A 60 1.65 5.24 -11.42
N PHE A 61 0.91 4.77 -10.42
CA PHE A 61 0.17 5.69 -9.57
C PHE A 61 1.14 6.40 -8.62
N ILE A 62 0.93 7.69 -8.44
CA ILE A 62 1.62 8.51 -7.44
C ILE A 62 0.57 9.28 -6.62
N SER A 63 0.94 9.66 -5.41
CA SER A 63 0.09 10.50 -4.56
C SER A 63 -0.14 11.88 -5.22
N GLU A 64 -1.24 12.54 -4.89
CA GLU A 64 -1.42 13.97 -5.18
C GLU A 64 -0.59 14.88 -4.26
N SER A 65 0.00 14.29 -3.21
CA SER A 65 0.87 14.96 -2.25
C SER A 65 2.33 14.53 -2.39
N ASP A 66 3.21 15.50 -2.56
CA ASP A 66 4.64 15.32 -2.40
C ASP A 66 5.00 15.56 -0.93
N VAL A 67 4.97 14.49 -0.16
CA VAL A 67 5.25 14.50 1.29
C VAL A 67 6.71 14.85 1.60
N TYR A 68 7.62 14.75 0.64
CA TYR A 68 9.02 15.11 0.83
C TYR A 68 9.24 16.62 0.75
N ASN A 69 8.49 17.29 -0.12
CA ASN A 69 8.55 18.74 -0.30
C ASN A 69 7.42 19.50 0.42
N CYS A 70 6.51 18.80 1.10
CA CYS A 70 5.28 19.36 1.67
C CYS A 70 4.51 20.26 0.70
N ARG A 71 4.34 19.80 -0.55
CA ARG A 71 3.61 20.52 -1.61
C ARG A 71 2.72 19.60 -2.42
N PRO A 72 1.71 20.12 -3.13
CA PRO A 72 0.98 19.34 -4.13
C PRO A 72 1.93 18.77 -5.19
N THR A 73 1.77 17.50 -5.55
CA THR A 73 2.63 16.83 -6.54
C THR A 73 2.61 17.55 -7.88
N LEU A 74 1.48 18.14 -8.29
CA LEU A 74 1.39 18.92 -9.52
C LEU A 74 2.34 20.13 -9.57
N GLU A 75 2.85 20.59 -8.43
CA GLU A 75 3.82 21.69 -8.35
C GLU A 75 5.28 21.22 -8.34
N THR A 76 5.54 19.94 -8.08
CA THR A 76 6.90 19.40 -7.90
C THR A 76 7.28 18.30 -8.88
N TRP A 77 6.30 17.62 -9.49
CA TRP A 77 6.51 16.40 -10.29
C TRP A 77 7.43 16.58 -11.49
N SER A 78 7.49 17.79 -12.06
CA SER A 78 8.29 18.08 -13.27
C SER A 78 9.77 18.29 -12.98
N ALA A 79 10.15 18.43 -11.70
CA ALA A 79 11.53 18.70 -11.31
C ALA A 79 12.45 17.53 -11.69
N GLY A 80 13.50 17.82 -12.46
CA GLY A 80 14.52 16.84 -12.84
C GLY A 80 14.10 15.82 -13.90
N LEU A 81 12.93 15.97 -14.53
CA LEU A 81 12.50 15.09 -15.62
C LEU A 81 13.34 15.32 -16.89
N PRO A 82 13.65 14.27 -17.67
CA PRO A 82 14.40 14.39 -18.92
C PRO A 82 13.57 15.11 -20.00
N THR A 83 14.20 16.01 -20.73
CA THR A 83 13.57 16.81 -21.81
C THR A 83 14.19 16.62 -23.19
N GLY A 84 15.19 15.73 -23.33
CA GLY A 84 15.88 15.47 -24.59
C GLY A 84 15.05 14.65 -25.59
N PRO A 85 15.52 14.52 -26.84
CA PRO A 85 14.77 13.90 -27.93
C PRO A 85 14.14 12.57 -27.57
N GLY A 86 12.84 12.44 -27.86
CA GLY A 86 12.05 11.23 -27.58
C GLY A 86 11.77 10.92 -26.11
N ASN A 87 12.21 11.76 -25.15
CA ASN A 87 11.76 11.65 -23.75
C ASN A 87 10.44 12.39 -23.60
N CYS A 88 9.45 11.75 -22.98
CA CYS A 88 8.15 12.36 -22.75
C CYS A 88 7.59 11.85 -21.43
N SER A 89 7.29 12.77 -20.51
CA SER A 89 6.62 12.47 -19.24
C SER A 89 5.27 13.17 -19.20
N LYS A 90 4.23 12.47 -18.74
CA LYS A 90 2.86 12.97 -18.67
C LYS A 90 2.27 12.65 -17.31
N ILE A 91 1.45 13.56 -16.80
CA ILE A 91 0.73 13.38 -15.54
C ILE A 91 -0.77 13.57 -15.75
N ALA A 92 -1.59 12.77 -15.09
CA ALA A 92 -3.04 12.83 -15.18
C ALA A 92 -3.72 12.42 -13.87
N TRP A 93 -4.96 12.84 -13.65
CA TRP A 93 -5.77 12.28 -12.56
C TRP A 93 -6.19 10.85 -12.90
N SER A 94 -6.06 9.95 -11.93
CA SER A 94 -6.54 8.57 -12.08
C SER A 94 -8.04 8.49 -12.32
N THR A 95 -8.82 9.35 -11.66
CA THR A 95 -10.28 9.46 -11.82
C THR A 95 -10.68 9.84 -13.24
N ASP A 96 -9.86 10.63 -13.92
CA ASP A 96 -10.12 11.09 -15.29
C ASP A 96 -9.67 10.06 -16.35
N ASN A 97 -8.96 9.01 -15.92
CA ASN A 97 -8.50 7.91 -16.75
C ASN A 97 -9.00 6.57 -16.17
N PRO A 98 -10.33 6.36 -16.13
CA PRO A 98 -10.90 5.15 -15.56
C PRO A 98 -10.40 3.91 -16.31
N SER A 99 -10.20 2.82 -15.58
CA SER A 99 -9.66 1.54 -16.09
C SER A 99 -8.19 1.56 -16.52
N TYR A 100 -7.44 2.63 -16.24
CA TYR A 100 -6.00 2.66 -16.51
C TYR A 100 -5.25 1.71 -15.57
N VAL A 101 -4.36 0.89 -16.13
CA VAL A 101 -3.55 -0.09 -15.38
C VAL A 101 -2.08 0.38 -15.37
N PRO A 102 -1.58 0.96 -14.26
CA PRO A 102 -0.26 1.60 -14.23
C PRO A 102 0.92 0.67 -14.51
N ASN A 103 0.80 -0.64 -14.26
CA ASN A 103 1.93 -1.58 -14.41
C ASN A 103 1.87 -2.43 -15.69
N GLN A 104 1.04 -2.04 -16.66
CA GLN A 104 1.03 -2.67 -17.98
C GLN A 104 2.31 -2.28 -18.73
N ILE A 105 3.04 -3.23 -19.32
CA ILE A 105 4.27 -2.97 -20.08
C ILE A 105 4.11 -3.49 -21.51
N PRO A 106 4.22 -2.64 -22.56
CA PRO A 106 4.34 -1.17 -22.47
C PRO A 106 3.04 -0.54 -21.95
N SER A 107 3.17 0.56 -21.21
CA SER A 107 2.03 1.29 -20.67
C SER A 107 1.34 2.08 -21.78
N PRO A 108 0.02 1.94 -21.97
CA PRO A 108 -0.70 2.69 -22.99
C PRO A 108 -0.68 4.20 -22.69
N PRO A 109 -0.80 5.08 -23.70
CA PRO A 109 -0.86 6.52 -23.47
C PRO A 109 -2.04 6.94 -22.58
N LEU A 110 -1.85 8.01 -21.81
CA LEU A 110 -2.91 8.65 -21.02
C LEU A 110 -3.91 9.38 -21.93
N LYS A 111 -5.18 9.39 -21.54
CA LYS A 111 -6.27 10.03 -22.33
C LYS A 111 -6.56 11.46 -21.88
N LYS A 112 -6.53 11.72 -20.57
CA LYS A 112 -6.84 13.05 -19.97
C LYS A 112 -5.60 13.59 -19.26
N ILE A 113 -4.68 14.13 -20.04
CA ILE A 113 -3.39 14.65 -19.54
C ILE A 113 -3.62 16.01 -18.88
N ILE A 114 -3.08 16.20 -17.68
CA ILE A 114 -3.02 17.49 -16.98
C ILE A 114 -1.85 18.31 -17.50
N ALA A 115 -0.67 17.69 -17.53
CA ALA A 115 0.57 18.34 -17.95
C ALA A 115 1.56 17.34 -18.56
N GLN A 116 2.50 17.87 -19.34
CA GLN A 116 3.56 17.08 -19.98
C GLN A 116 4.91 17.81 -19.93
N VAL A 117 6.00 17.04 -19.98
CA VAL A 117 7.38 17.52 -20.01
C VAL A 117 8.17 16.69 -21.04
N GLY A 118 8.97 17.37 -21.86
CA GLY A 118 9.86 16.76 -22.86
C GLY A 118 9.34 16.86 -24.30
N ASP A 119 9.97 16.09 -25.19
CA ASP A 119 9.73 16.01 -26.62
C ASP A 119 8.61 14.99 -26.90
N CYS A 120 7.41 15.35 -26.41
CA CYS A 120 6.13 14.73 -26.73
C CYS A 120 5.58 15.33 -28.03
#